data_AF-A0A4P7R6I7-F1
#
_entry.id   AF-A0A4P7R6I7-F1
#
_cell.length_a   1.000
_cell.length_b   1.000
_cell.length_c   1.000
_cell.angle_alpha   90.00
_cell.angle_beta   90.00
_cell.angle_gamma   90.00
#
_symmetry.space_group_name_H-M   'P 1'
#
loop_
_entity.id
_entity.type
_entity.pdbx_description
1 polymer ?
#
loop_
_entity_poly.entity_id
_entity_poly.type
_entity_poly.pdbx_seq_one_letter_code
_entity_poly.pdbx_strand_id
1 'polypeptide(L)'
;MEPSSRNRISVDLHGLKALLMERAQALGVSPSELVRKALADELDRSAENMTEPSEKYTVRRASERARLCLRMGSDESAATLAAARRAGLSPGRYVAQLVAGVPAILEGGRHADHVAALIADNAELCTLSRNIHHLTHLLRQGDVVPALAYRDMLNTLDGDIRRHLALAACALADLRPRSHQARPAQQRNH
;
A
#
# COMPACT_ATOMS: atom_id res chain seq x y z
N MET A 1 -12.26 13.59 34.95
CA MET A 1 -12.36 14.77 34.07
C MET A 1 -12.44 14.26 32.65
N GLU A 2 -13.63 14.31 32.04
CA GLU A 2 -13.87 13.92 30.65
C GLU A 2 -13.01 14.81 29.71
N PRO A 3 -12.19 14.25 28.80
CA PRO A 3 -11.48 15.06 27.83
C PRO A 3 -12.50 15.59 26.81
N SER A 4 -12.76 16.90 26.86
CA SER A 4 -13.56 17.65 25.88
C SER A 4 -13.28 17.18 24.45
N SER A 5 -14.30 16.56 23.84
CA SER A 5 -14.30 16.09 22.46
C SER A 5 -14.22 17.29 21.52
N ARG A 6 -13.00 17.63 21.09
CA ARG A 6 -12.79 18.73 20.14
C ARG A 6 -13.24 18.29 18.75
N ASN A 7 -14.41 18.79 18.32
CA ASN A 7 -14.86 18.65 16.93
C ASN A 7 -13.95 19.47 16.02
N ARG A 8 -13.18 18.78 15.16
CA ARG A 8 -12.27 19.41 14.19
C ARG A 8 -12.62 18.97 12.78
N ILE A 9 -12.92 19.93 11.92
CA ILE A 9 -13.17 19.74 10.49
C ILE A 9 -11.96 20.31 9.75
N SER A 10 -11.39 19.56 8.79
CA SER A 10 -10.31 20.05 7.92
C SER A 10 -10.84 20.18 6.50
N VAL A 11 -11.02 21.43 6.08
CA VAL A 11 -11.47 21.79 4.73
C VAL A 11 -10.26 22.22 3.90
N ASP A 12 -10.19 21.75 2.65
CA ASP A 12 -9.24 22.31 1.68
C ASP A 12 -9.84 23.60 1.09
N LEU A 13 -9.11 24.71 1.23
CA LEU A 13 -9.57 26.04 0.83
C LEU A 13 -9.13 26.41 -0.60
N HIS A 14 -8.34 25.55 -1.26
CA HIS A 14 -7.96 25.66 -2.69
C HIS A 14 -7.67 27.08 -3.21
N GLY A 15 -6.84 27.85 -2.49
CA GLY A 15 -6.44 29.21 -2.85
C GLY A 15 -7.07 30.33 -2.01
N LEU A 16 -8.20 30.07 -1.33
CA LEU A 16 -8.86 31.04 -0.44
C LEU A 16 -8.12 31.26 0.89
N LYS A 17 -7.10 30.45 1.19
CA LYS A 17 -6.35 30.52 2.44
C LYS A 17 -5.71 31.89 2.66
N ALA A 18 -5.09 32.47 1.62
CA ALA A 18 -4.39 33.75 1.74
C ALA A 18 -5.37 34.89 2.09
N LEU A 19 -6.48 34.97 1.35
CA LEU A 19 -7.54 35.96 1.59
C LEU A 19 -8.16 35.82 2.98
N LEU A 20 -8.36 34.57 3.43
CA LEU A 20 -8.90 34.31 4.76
C LEU A 20 -7.94 34.75 5.87
N MET A 21 -6.64 34.52 5.69
CA MET A 21 -5.62 34.97 6.64
C MET A 21 -5.50 36.49 6.67
N GLU A 22 -5.51 37.16 5.52
CA GLU A 22 -5.50 38.62 5.41
C GLU A 22 -6.73 39.24 6.08
N ARG A 23 -7.92 38.68 5.83
CA ARG A 23 -9.16 39.14 6.43
C ARG A 23 -9.19 38.94 7.95
N ALA A 24 -8.66 37.83 8.44
CA ALA A 24 -8.54 37.57 9.87
C ALA A 24 -7.57 38.56 10.55
N GLN A 25 -6.44 38.85 9.89
CA GLN A 25 -5.45 39.81 10.36
C GLN A 25 -6.02 41.24 10.43
N ALA A 26 -6.75 41.67 9.40
CA ALA A 26 -7.39 42.99 9.37
C ALA A 26 -8.44 43.18 10.49
N LEU A 27 -9.04 42.08 10.96
CA LEU A 27 -10.04 42.08 12.03
C LEU A 27 -9.45 41.75 13.41
N GLY A 28 -8.15 41.47 13.50
CA GLY A 28 -7.46 41.14 14.76
C GLY A 28 -7.92 39.83 15.41
N VAL A 29 -8.54 38.92 14.65
CA VAL A 29 -9.09 37.64 15.15
C VAL A 29 -8.34 36.46 14.54
N SER A 30 -8.42 35.29 15.17
CA SER A 30 -7.82 34.09 14.58
C SER A 30 -8.61 33.64 13.34
N PRO A 31 -7.95 33.04 12.32
CA PRO A 31 -8.64 32.44 11.17
C PRO A 31 -9.74 31.44 11.56
N SER A 32 -9.56 30.72 12.67
CA SER A 32 -10.55 29.75 13.16
C SER A 32 -11.76 30.42 13.79
N GLU A 33 -11.59 31.54 14.48
CA GLU A 33 -12.70 32.33 15.03
C GLU A 33 -13.48 33.03 13.92
N LEU A 34 -12.79 33.56 12.91
CA LEU A 34 -13.42 34.17 11.75
C LEU A 34 -14.29 33.16 10.98
N VAL A 35 -13.76 31.96 10.73
CA VAL A 35 -14.51 30.87 10.10
C VAL A 35 -15.67 30.43 10.97
N ARG A 36 -15.48 30.30 12.29
CA ARG A 36 -16.55 29.90 13.21
C ARG A 36 -17.69 30.92 13.24
N LYS A 37 -17.36 32.21 13.27
CA LYS A 37 -18.34 33.29 13.24
C LYS A 37 -19.10 33.31 11.91
N ALA A 38 -18.40 33.31 10.78
CA ALA A 38 -19.05 33.29 9.47
C ALA A 38 -19.92 32.03 9.27
N LEU A 39 -19.48 30.89 9.80
CA LEU A 39 -20.26 29.65 9.75
C LEU A 39 -21.49 29.71 10.67
N ALA A 40 -21.38 30.31 11.86
CA ALA A 40 -22.51 30.53 12.76
C ALA A 40 -23.53 31.49 12.13
N ASP A 41 -23.07 32.62 11.60
CA ASP A 41 -23.92 33.62 10.93
C ASP A 41 -24.66 32.99 9.74
N GLU A 42 -24.00 32.15 8.93
CA GLU A 42 -24.65 31.48 7.79
C GLU A 42 -25.59 30.34 8.20
N LEU A 43 -25.26 29.61 9.27
CA LEU A 43 -26.14 28.56 9.82
C LEU A 43 -27.40 29.17 10.45
N ASP A 44 -27.27 30.28 11.17
CA ASP A 44 -28.40 31.04 11.73
C ASP A 44 -29.27 31.62 10.60
N ARG A 45 -28.65 32.21 9.57
CA ARG A 45 -29.34 32.70 8.37
C ARG A 45 -30.01 31.60 7.55
N SER A 46 -29.44 30.40 7.51
CA SER A 46 -30.03 29.25 6.81
C SER A 46 -31.21 28.64 7.57
N ALA A 47 -31.20 28.70 8.91
CA ALA A 47 -32.33 28.28 9.73
C ALA A 47 -33.55 29.19 9.52
N GLU A 48 -33.33 30.49 9.26
CA GLU A 48 -34.39 31.46 8.94
C GLU A 48 -34.95 31.30 7.51
N ASN A 49 -34.18 30.72 6.58
CA ASN A 49 -34.54 30.60 5.16
C ASN A 49 -35.07 29.23 4.74
N MET A 50 -35.34 28.32 5.68
CA MET A 50 -35.93 26.99 5.44
C MET A 50 -37.43 27.07 5.10
N THR A 51 -37.81 27.75 4.01
CA THR A 51 -39.17 27.70 3.45
C THR A 51 -39.24 27.28 1.98
N GLU A 52 -38.16 27.18 1.20
CA GLU A 52 -38.27 26.64 -0.17
C GLU A 52 -37.22 25.59 -0.60
N PRO A 53 -37.61 24.61 -1.43
CA PRO A 53 -36.77 23.47 -1.79
C PRO A 53 -35.82 23.86 -2.92
N SER A 54 -34.56 24.12 -2.62
CA SER A 54 -33.54 24.38 -3.63
C SER A 54 -32.82 23.11 -4.09
N GLU A 55 -32.58 23.09 -5.39
CA GLU A 55 -32.33 21.95 -6.26
C GLU A 55 -30.99 21.23 -6.02
N LYS A 56 -31.10 19.90 -5.88
CA LYS A 56 -30.19 18.85 -6.37
C LYS A 56 -28.74 19.26 -6.64
N TYR A 57 -27.92 19.29 -5.57
CA TYR A 57 -26.48 19.08 -5.71
C TYR A 57 -26.21 17.66 -6.22
N THR A 58 -25.78 17.56 -7.48
CA THR A 58 -25.25 16.30 -8.02
C THR A 58 -23.92 15.99 -7.32
N VAL A 59 -24.00 15.21 -6.25
CA VAL A 59 -22.84 14.58 -5.63
C VAL A 59 -22.26 13.61 -6.65
N ARG A 60 -21.32 14.10 -7.46
CA ARG A 60 -20.38 13.24 -8.19
C ARG A 60 -19.79 12.33 -7.12
N ARG A 61 -20.12 11.03 -7.14
CA ARG A 61 -19.53 10.03 -6.25
C ARG A 61 -18.02 10.02 -6.51
N ALA A 62 -17.30 10.92 -5.84
CA ALA A 62 -15.90 10.77 -5.59
C ALA A 62 -15.78 9.40 -4.92
N SER A 63 -14.96 8.52 -5.49
CA SER A 63 -14.53 7.28 -4.84
C SER A 63 -14.39 7.57 -3.34
N GLU A 64 -15.09 6.82 -2.50
CA GLU A 64 -15.26 7.07 -1.07
C GLU A 64 -13.89 7.07 -0.37
N ARG A 65 -13.23 8.23 -0.38
CA ARG A 65 -11.86 8.40 0.12
C ARG A 65 -11.95 9.10 1.46
N ALA A 66 -11.74 8.34 2.52
CA ALA A 66 -11.62 8.90 3.87
C ALA A 66 -10.23 9.51 4.07
N ARG A 67 -10.18 10.70 4.68
CA ARG A 67 -8.92 11.33 5.10
C ARG A 67 -8.59 10.88 6.52
N LEU A 68 -7.48 10.16 6.68
CA LEU A 68 -6.96 9.76 7.98
C LEU A 68 -5.93 10.77 8.47
N CYS A 69 -6.13 11.32 9.68
CA CYS A 69 -5.18 12.21 10.35
C CYS A 69 -4.53 11.46 11.52
N LEU A 70 -3.23 11.15 11.38
CA LEU A 70 -2.45 10.48 12.42
C LEU A 70 -1.63 11.52 13.19
N ARG A 71 -1.53 11.35 14.52
CA ARG A 71 -0.57 12.06 15.36
C ARG A 71 0.55 11.09 15.71
N MET A 72 1.79 11.51 15.49
CA MET A 72 3.00 10.74 15.73
C MET A 72 4.16 11.70 16.01
N GLY A 73 5.26 11.19 16.58
CA GLY A 73 6.49 11.95 16.75
C GLY A 73 7.06 12.40 15.40
N SER A 74 7.87 13.46 15.41
CA SER A 74 8.48 13.99 14.17
C SER A 74 9.36 12.93 13.49
N ASP A 75 10.14 12.19 14.28
CA ASP A 75 11.03 11.14 13.78
C ASP A 75 10.25 9.95 13.20
N GLU A 76 9.16 9.55 13.85
CA GLU A 76 8.27 8.48 13.38
C GLU A 76 7.57 8.85 12.07
N SER A 77 7.15 10.11 11.94
CA SER A 77 6.59 10.65 10.69
C SER A 77 7.62 10.62 9.57
N ALA A 78 8.85 11.08 9.84
CA ALA A 78 9.92 11.05 8.86
C ALA A 78 10.26 9.63 8.41
N ALA A 79 10.37 8.70 9.37
CA ALA A 79 10.62 7.28 9.10
C ALA A 79 9.50 6.65 8.26
N THR A 80 8.23 6.93 8.58
CA THR A 80 7.07 6.44 7.83
C THR A 80 7.09 6.92 6.37
N LEU A 81 7.39 8.21 6.16
CA LEU A 81 7.49 8.78 4.80
C LEU A 81 8.68 8.21 4.03
N ALA A 82 9.84 8.03 4.68
CA ALA A 82 11.01 7.43 4.06
C ALA A 82 10.76 5.96 3.67
N ALA A 83 10.09 5.19 4.52
CA ALA A 83 9.71 3.82 4.23
C ALA A 83 8.70 3.72 3.07
N ALA A 84 7.69 4.60 3.03
CA ALA A 84 6.75 4.69 1.91
C ALA A 84 7.46 4.99 0.58
N ARG A 85 8.44 5.91 0.58
CA ARG A 85 9.25 6.23 -0.60
C ARG A 85 10.10 5.04 -1.05
N ARG A 86 10.79 4.35 -0.13
CA ARG A 86 11.56 3.14 -0.45
C ARG A 86 10.69 2.04 -1.07
N ALA A 87 9.45 1.92 -0.61
CA ALA A 87 8.46 0.99 -1.17
C ALA A 87 7.84 1.47 -2.49
N GLY A 88 8.14 2.69 -2.97
CA GLY A 88 7.53 3.26 -4.17
C GLY A 88 6.03 3.57 -4.03
N LEU A 89 5.54 3.77 -2.79
CA LEU A 89 4.12 3.95 -2.48
C LEU A 89 3.82 5.37 -1.99
N SER A 90 2.59 5.82 -2.22
CA SER A 90 2.08 7.01 -1.52
C SER A 90 1.91 6.71 -0.02
N PRO A 91 2.07 7.69 0.87
CA PRO A 91 1.98 7.46 2.33
C PRO A 91 0.66 6.81 2.76
N GLY A 92 -0.47 7.24 2.20
CA GLY A 92 -1.77 6.64 2.51
C GLY A 92 -1.89 5.18 2.04
N ARG A 93 -1.31 4.84 0.89
CA ARG A 93 -1.29 3.47 0.38
C ARG A 93 -0.33 2.58 1.16
N TYR A 94 0.79 3.14 1.61
CA TYR A 94 1.74 2.47 2.50
C TYR A 94 1.08 2.10 3.83
N VAL A 95 0.43 3.05 4.50
CA VAL A 95 -0.29 2.80 5.77
C VAL A 95 -1.46 1.84 5.57
N ALA A 96 -2.24 1.98 4.50
CA ALA A 96 -3.34 1.06 4.21
C ALA A 96 -2.85 -0.40 4.05
N GLN A 97 -1.69 -0.60 3.41
CA GLN A 97 -1.13 -1.95 3.24
C GLN A 97 -0.46 -2.48 4.52
N LEU A 98 0.13 -1.61 5.36
CA LEU A 98 0.57 -2.00 6.70
C LEU A 98 -0.60 -2.53 7.53
N VAL A 99 -1.74 -1.80 7.54
CA VAL A 99 -2.97 -2.21 8.25
C VAL A 99 -3.55 -3.50 7.67
N ALA A 100 -3.48 -3.68 6.34
CA ALA A 100 -3.88 -4.92 5.68
C ALA A 100 -2.92 -6.10 5.95
N GLY A 101 -1.83 -5.87 6.68
CA GLY A 101 -0.87 -6.91 7.05
C GLY A 101 -0.06 -7.43 5.86
N VAL A 102 0.22 -6.59 4.85
CA VAL A 102 1.02 -6.99 3.68
C VAL A 102 2.47 -7.25 4.13
N PRO A 103 2.95 -8.51 4.11
CA PRO A 103 4.25 -8.88 4.69
C PRO A 103 5.43 -8.14 4.04
N ALA A 104 5.39 -7.97 2.71
CA ALA A 104 6.42 -7.26 1.95
C ALA A 104 6.71 -5.83 2.43
N ILE A 105 5.76 -5.18 3.11
CA ILE A 105 5.88 -3.81 3.62
C ILE A 105 6.30 -3.80 5.09
N LEU A 106 5.89 -4.82 5.85
CA LEU A 106 6.24 -5.01 7.26
C LEU A 106 7.71 -5.46 7.43
N GLU A 107 8.26 -6.20 6.47
CA GLU A 107 9.60 -6.79 6.58
C GLU A 107 10.73 -5.93 6.00
N GLY A 108 10.43 -4.71 5.53
CA GLY A 108 11.41 -3.61 5.46
C GLY A 108 12.70 -3.83 4.67
N GLY A 109 12.75 -4.77 3.72
CA GLY A 109 13.94 -5.05 2.91
C GLY A 109 13.99 -6.47 2.36
N ARG A 110 13.44 -7.45 3.11
CA ARG A 110 13.43 -8.87 2.75
C ARG A 110 12.73 -9.16 1.41
N HIS A 111 11.75 -8.34 1.03
CA HIS A 111 11.05 -8.50 -0.24
C HIS A 111 11.98 -8.31 -1.45
N ALA A 112 12.85 -7.30 -1.42
CA ALA A 112 13.81 -7.06 -2.50
C ALA A 112 14.83 -8.20 -2.57
N ASP A 113 15.27 -8.72 -1.42
CA ASP A 113 16.18 -9.86 -1.34
C ASP A 113 15.55 -11.15 -1.89
N HIS A 114 14.27 -11.41 -1.57
CA HIS A 114 13.53 -12.55 -2.11
C HIS A 114 13.30 -12.44 -3.63
N VAL A 115 13.03 -11.24 -4.15
CA VAL A 115 12.91 -11.01 -5.60
C VAL A 115 14.27 -11.18 -6.29
N ALA A 116 15.36 -10.68 -5.70
CA ALA A 116 16.70 -10.85 -6.24
C ALA A 116 17.12 -12.33 -6.26
N ALA A 117 16.83 -13.08 -5.19
CA ALA A 117 17.04 -14.52 -5.14
C ALA A 117 16.24 -15.26 -6.23
N LEU A 118 14.95 -14.91 -6.40
CA LEU A 118 14.11 -15.44 -7.48
C LEU A 118 14.66 -15.17 -8.89
N ILE A 119 15.23 -13.98 -9.13
CA ILE A 119 15.83 -13.62 -10.42
C ILE A 119 17.08 -14.47 -10.67
N ALA A 120 17.95 -14.61 -9.67
CA ALA A 120 19.15 -15.44 -9.76
C ALA A 120 18.78 -16.91 -10.05
N ASP A 121 17.83 -17.47 -9.31
CA ASP A 121 17.40 -18.86 -9.48
C ASP A 121 16.72 -19.09 -10.84
N ASN A 122 15.96 -18.12 -11.36
CA ASN A 122 15.40 -18.21 -12.72
C ASN A 122 16.49 -18.20 -13.79
N ALA A 123 17.58 -17.45 -13.58
CA ALA A 123 18.73 -17.49 -14.49
C ALA A 123 19.43 -18.86 -14.47
N GLU A 124 19.53 -19.50 -13.30
CA GLU A 124 19.99 -20.88 -13.17
C GLU A 124 19.07 -21.86 -13.93
N LEU A 125 17.74 -21.75 -13.77
CA LEU A 125 16.79 -22.58 -14.52
C LEU A 125 16.86 -22.37 -16.04
N CYS A 126 17.05 -21.13 -16.50
CA CYS A 126 17.24 -20.85 -17.92
C CYS A 126 18.50 -21.53 -18.45
N THR A 127 19.57 -21.54 -17.66
CA THR A 127 20.82 -22.22 -18.00
C THR A 127 20.63 -23.73 -18.06
N LEU A 128 19.96 -24.29 -17.05
CA LEU A 128 19.60 -25.70 -16.99
C LEU A 128 18.74 -26.14 -18.18
N SER A 129 17.71 -25.37 -18.54
CA SER A 129 16.85 -25.64 -19.70
C SER A 129 17.66 -25.67 -21.01
N ARG A 130 18.59 -24.74 -21.20
CA ARG A 130 19.50 -24.75 -22.36
C ARG A 130 20.40 -25.98 -22.36
N ASN A 131 20.93 -26.37 -21.21
CA ASN A 131 21.78 -27.55 -21.10
C ASN A 131 21.02 -28.85 -21.40
N ILE A 132 19.77 -28.98 -20.94
CA ILE A 132 18.89 -30.12 -21.28
C ILE A 132 18.57 -30.15 -22.78
N HIS A 133 18.30 -29.00 -23.40
CA HIS A 133 18.09 -28.92 -24.85
C HIS A 133 19.34 -29.33 -25.62
N HIS A 134 20.52 -28.87 -25.18
CA HIS A 134 21.79 -29.23 -25.79
C HIS A 134 22.11 -30.72 -25.62
N LEU A 135 21.88 -31.29 -24.43
CA LEU A 135 22.01 -32.73 -24.21
C LEU A 135 21.05 -33.52 -25.12
N THR A 136 19.79 -33.09 -25.22
CA THR A 136 18.80 -33.73 -26.10
C THR A 136 19.27 -33.70 -27.56
N HIS A 137 19.89 -32.59 -27.99
CA HIS A 137 20.49 -32.47 -29.31
C HIS A 137 21.65 -33.45 -29.51
N LEU A 138 22.60 -33.51 -28.58
CA LEU A 138 23.73 -34.46 -28.63
C LEU A 138 23.27 -35.92 -28.70
N LEU A 139 22.29 -36.29 -27.86
CA LEU A 139 21.73 -37.64 -27.85
C LEU A 139 21.02 -37.99 -29.17
N ARG A 140 20.35 -37.02 -29.81
CA ARG A 140 19.75 -37.21 -31.15
C ARG A 140 20.79 -37.40 -32.25
N GLN A 141 21.98 -36.82 -32.10
CA GLN A 141 23.09 -36.96 -33.04
C GLN A 141 23.91 -38.24 -32.80
N GLY A 142 23.66 -38.96 -31.70
CA GLY A 142 24.46 -40.13 -31.31
C GLY A 142 25.78 -39.75 -30.65
N ASP A 143 25.98 -38.48 -30.28
CA ASP A 143 27.20 -37.96 -29.66
C ASP A 143 27.20 -38.26 -28.16
N VAL A 144 27.45 -39.53 -27.83
CA VAL A 144 27.40 -40.03 -26.44
C VAL A 144 28.54 -39.47 -25.58
N VAL A 145 29.75 -39.30 -26.14
CA VAL A 145 30.91 -38.83 -25.37
C VAL A 145 30.72 -37.40 -24.84
N PRO A 146 30.28 -36.42 -25.65
CA PRO A 146 29.90 -35.09 -25.13
C PRO A 146 28.69 -35.12 -24.18
N ALA A 147 27.72 -36.03 -24.41
CA ALA A 147 26.55 -36.16 -23.57
C ALA A 147 26.89 -36.61 -22.12
N LEU A 148 27.95 -37.40 -21.94
CA LEU A 148 28.40 -37.85 -20.62
C LEU A 148 28.79 -36.70 -19.68
N ALA A 149 29.21 -35.55 -20.22
CA ALA A 149 29.55 -34.37 -19.42
C ALA A 149 28.36 -33.79 -18.64
N TYR A 150 27.12 -34.13 -19.04
CA TYR A 150 25.90 -33.65 -18.39
C TYR A 150 25.40 -34.57 -17.26
N ARG A 151 26.07 -35.71 -17.03
CA ARG A 151 25.63 -36.74 -16.06
C ARG A 151 25.52 -36.20 -14.64
N ASP A 152 26.50 -35.43 -14.19
CA ASP A 152 26.52 -34.90 -12.82
C ASP A 152 25.40 -33.88 -12.60
N MET A 153 25.11 -33.04 -13.59
CA MET A 153 23.99 -32.11 -13.53
C MET A 153 22.64 -32.84 -13.52
N LEU A 154 22.48 -33.94 -14.28
CA LEU A 154 21.26 -34.75 -14.20
C LEU A 154 21.07 -35.40 -12.83
N ASN A 155 22.16 -35.74 -12.13
CA ASN A 155 22.08 -36.32 -10.78
C ASN A 155 21.58 -35.31 -9.73
N THR A 156 21.78 -34.00 -9.93
CA THR A 156 21.33 -32.95 -8.98
C THR A 156 19.99 -32.33 -9.37
N LEU A 157 19.55 -32.55 -10.62
CA LEU A 157 18.41 -31.87 -11.25
C LEU A 157 17.11 -31.89 -10.44
N ASP A 158 16.70 -33.04 -9.91
CA ASP A 158 15.46 -33.15 -9.11
C ASP A 158 15.55 -32.29 -7.83
N GLY A 159 16.71 -32.27 -7.19
CA GLY A 159 16.98 -31.44 -6.02
C GLY A 159 16.93 -29.95 -6.34
N ASP A 160 17.54 -29.56 -7.46
CA ASP A 160 17.58 -28.17 -7.92
C ASP A 160 16.16 -27.65 -8.26
N ILE A 161 15.34 -28.46 -8.94
CA ILE A 161 13.95 -28.12 -9.25
C ILE A 161 13.11 -28.00 -7.98
N ARG A 162 13.21 -28.95 -7.03
CA ARG A 162 12.48 -28.89 -5.76
C ARG A 162 12.86 -27.66 -4.94
N ARG A 163 14.16 -27.33 -4.88
CA ARG A 163 14.67 -26.13 -4.22
C ARG A 163 14.05 -24.87 -4.83
N HIS A 164 14.02 -24.78 -6.16
CA HIS A 164 13.39 -23.65 -6.85
C HIS A 164 11.89 -23.53 -6.54
N LEU A 165 11.14 -24.62 -6.62
CA LEU A 165 9.70 -24.61 -6.34
C LEU A 165 9.41 -24.17 -4.90
N ALA A 166 10.24 -24.57 -3.94
CA ALA A 166 10.11 -24.14 -2.55
C ALA A 166 10.35 -22.64 -2.39
N LEU A 167 11.41 -22.10 -3.00
CA LEU A 167 11.74 -20.67 -2.94
C LEU A 167 10.68 -19.80 -3.62
N ALA A 168 10.18 -20.24 -4.78
CA ALA A 168 9.09 -19.56 -5.47
C ALA A 168 7.79 -19.57 -4.65
N ALA A 169 7.45 -20.70 -4.00
CA ALA A 169 6.28 -20.79 -3.13
C ALA A 169 6.38 -19.82 -1.94
N CYS A 170 7.55 -19.73 -1.30
CA CYS A 170 7.79 -18.77 -0.20
C CYS A 170 7.61 -17.32 -0.67
N ALA A 171 8.27 -16.95 -1.76
CA ALA A 171 8.19 -15.57 -2.26
C ALA A 171 6.76 -15.19 -2.72
N LEU A 172 6.01 -16.13 -3.31
CA LEU A 172 4.59 -15.93 -3.65
C LEU A 172 3.70 -15.81 -2.39
N ALA A 173 4.03 -16.51 -1.31
CA ALA A 173 3.35 -16.38 -0.03
C ALA A 173 3.60 -15.00 0.59
N ASP A 174 4.82 -14.47 0.51
CA ASP A 174 5.18 -13.14 1.01
C ASP A 174 4.51 -12.00 0.23
N LEU A 175 4.28 -12.24 -1.07
CA LEU A 175 3.59 -11.33 -1.98
C LEU A 175 2.07 -11.33 -1.80
N ARG A 176 1.50 -12.33 -1.15
CA ARG A 176 0.05 -12.43 -0.98
C ARG A 176 -0.43 -11.41 0.07
N PRO A 177 -1.32 -10.47 -0.29
CA PRO A 177 -2.00 -9.66 0.71
C PRO A 177 -2.84 -10.59 1.60
N ARG A 178 -2.77 -10.43 2.93
CA ARG A 178 -3.58 -11.18 3.91
C ARG A 178 -5.08 -10.86 3.84
N SER A 179 -5.55 -10.27 2.74
CA SER A 179 -6.96 -10.06 2.49
C SER A 179 -7.64 -11.43 2.36
N HIS A 180 -8.44 -11.78 3.37
CA HIS A 180 -9.32 -12.94 3.47
C HIS A 180 -8.83 -14.14 4.31
N GLN A 181 -8.24 -13.91 5.49
CA GLN A 181 -8.67 -14.76 6.61
C GLN A 181 -9.92 -14.13 7.20
N ALA A 182 -11.06 -14.61 6.70
CA ALA A 182 -12.38 -14.28 7.20
C ALA A 182 -12.40 -14.44 8.72
N ARG A 183 -12.65 -13.32 9.40
CA ARG A 183 -13.04 -13.28 10.80
C ARG A 183 -14.19 -14.28 10.98
N PRO A 184 -14.06 -15.36 11.78
CA PRO A 184 -15.20 -16.22 12.05
C PRO A 184 -16.26 -15.34 12.68
N ALA A 185 -17.47 -15.40 12.13
CA ALA A 185 -18.63 -14.72 12.67
C ALA A 185 -18.74 -15.15 14.14
N GLN A 186 -18.48 -14.22 15.05
CA GLN A 186 -18.67 -14.41 16.47
C GLN A 186 -20.17 -14.56 16.68
N GLN A 187 -20.58 -15.82 16.76
CA GLN A 187 -21.92 -16.29 17.05
C GLN A 187 -22.29 -15.75 18.44
N ARG A 188 -23.09 -14.67 18.48
CA ARG A 188 -23.73 -14.19 19.70
C ARG A 188 -24.74 -15.24 20.12
N ASN A 189 -24.39 -16.02 21.14
CA ASN A 189 -25.34 -16.82 21.90
C ASN A 189 -25.53 -16.20 23.28
N HIS A 190 -26.82 -16.00 23.61
CA HIS A 190 -27.46 -15.66 24.88
C HIS A 190 -27.30 -14.24 25.40
#